data_AF-A0AAN6XTP8-F1
#
_entry.id   AF-A0AAN6XTP8-F1
#
_cell.length_a   1.000
_cell.length_b   1.000
_cell.length_c   1.000
_cell.angle_alpha   90.00
_cell.angle_beta   90.00
_cell.angle_gamma   90.00
#
_symmetry.space_group_name_H-M   'P 1'
#
loop_
_entity.id
_entity.type
_entity.pdbx_description
1 polymer ?
#
loop_
_entity_poly.entity_id
_entity_poly.type
_entity_poly.pdbx_seq_one_letter_code
_entity_poly.pdbx_strand_id
1 'polypeptide(L)'
;MYEVDDLIFDGTILMVTLAILDQAFKAEISSVEDIYKIRVPPARHSLEFDWSEDVLDIPVFRRPESTSGNIGTSPTQPIRYQTYIRYLQRLGIVSGFMQILTS
;
A
#
# COMPACT_ATOMS: atom_id res chain seq x y z
N MET A 1 -10.92 17.63 8.53
CA MET A 1 -10.09 16.43 8.36
C MET A 1 -9.00 16.79 7.37
N TYR A 2 -7.88 17.32 7.85
CA TYR A 2 -6.72 17.57 7.00
C TYR A 2 -5.87 16.31 7.12
N GLU A 3 -5.90 15.51 6.05
CA GLU A 3 -4.92 14.44 5.83
C GLU A 3 -3.54 15.11 5.86
N VAL A 4 -2.60 14.54 6.60
CA VAL A 4 -1.31 15.19 6.75
C VAL A 4 -0.54 15.03 5.45
N ASP A 5 -0.07 16.13 4.89
CA ASP A 5 0.73 16.20 3.65
C ASP A 5 2.14 15.63 3.85
N ASP A 6 2.23 14.35 4.18
CA ASP A 6 3.48 13.63 4.40
C ASP A 6 3.38 12.27 3.70
N LEU A 7 4.28 12.02 2.74
CA LEU A 7 4.24 10.89 1.79
C LEU A 7 4.11 9.52 2.47
N ILE A 8 4.58 9.43 3.72
CA ILE A 8 4.52 8.24 4.58
C ILE A 8 3.09 7.86 5.00
N PHE A 9 2.13 8.79 4.92
CA PHE A 9 0.71 8.55 5.20
C PHE A 9 -0.18 8.66 3.96
N ASP A 10 0.41 8.84 2.77
CA ASP A 10 -0.33 8.84 1.52
C ASP A 10 -0.89 7.45 1.23
N GLY A 11 -2.22 7.32 1.23
CA GLY A 11 -2.91 6.08 0.94
C GLY A 11 -2.56 5.48 -0.42
N THR A 12 -2.20 6.31 -1.40
CA THR A 12 -1.76 5.90 -2.74
C THR A 12 -0.40 5.21 -2.69
N ILE A 13 0.56 5.77 -1.96
CA ILE A 13 1.90 5.17 -1.82
C ILE A 13 1.82 3.84 -1.08
N LEU A 14 1.00 3.77 -0.04
CA LEU A 14 0.75 2.53 0.69
C LEU A 14 0.09 1.48 -0.20
N MET A 15 -0.91 1.88 -0.99
CA MET A 15 -1.59 1.00 -1.94
C MET A 15 -0.61 0.44 -2.98
N VAL A 16 0.22 1.29 -3.60
CA VAL A 16 1.22 0.86 -4.58
C VAL A 16 2.26 -0.07 -3.96
N THR A 17 2.73 0.23 -2.74
CA THR A 17 3.71 -0.60 -2.03
C THR A 17 3.16 -1.99 -1.75
N LEU A 18 1.93 -2.08 -1.26
CA LEU A 18 1.25 -3.36 -1.01
C LEU A 18 0.98 -4.12 -2.31
N ALA A 19 0.60 -3.42 -3.38
CA ALA A 19 0.41 -4.01 -4.70
C ALA A 19 1.69 -4.64 -5.27
N ILE A 20 2.85 -3.98 -5.10
CA ILE A 20 4.15 -4.53 -5.50
C ILE A 20 4.48 -5.78 -4.66
N LEU A 21 4.28 -5.72 -3.34
CA LEU A 21 4.53 -6.85 -2.43
C LEU A 21 3.68 -8.07 -2.81
N ASP A 22 2.45 -7.83 -3.26
CA ASP A 22 1.49 -8.85 -3.67
C ASP A 22 1.64 -9.27 -5.15
N GLN A 23 2.64 -8.75 -5.87
CA GLN A 23 2.83 -8.99 -7.31
C GLN A 23 1.55 -8.74 -8.12
N ALA A 24 0.84 -7.67 -7.77
CA ALA A 24 -0.52 -7.44 -8.21
C ALA A 24 -0.62 -6.85 -9.63
N PHE A 25 0.50 -6.43 -10.22
CA PHE A 25 0.55 -5.92 -11.60
C PHE A 25 0.88 -7.04 -12.60
N LYS A 26 0.36 -6.94 -13.83
CA LYS A 26 0.76 -7.82 -14.95
C LYS A 26 2.21 -7.60 -15.38
N ALA A 27 2.75 -6.41 -15.11
CA ALA A 27 4.15 -6.10 -15.38
C ALA A 27 5.07 -6.79 -14.36
N GLU A 28 6.29 -7.13 -14.79
CA GLU A 28 7.33 -7.74 -13.94
C GLU A 28 7.98 -6.70 -12.99
N ILE A 29 7.17 -6.06 -12.15
CA ILE A 29 7.61 -5.11 -11.12
C ILE A 29 7.48 -5.79 -9.77
N SER A 30 8.62 -6.08 -9.15
CA SER A 30 8.67 -6.78 -7.86
C SER A 30 9.25 -5.92 -6.74
N SER A 31 9.78 -4.74 -7.10
CA SER A 31 10.47 -3.85 -6.17
C SER A 31 10.31 -2.38 -6.56
N VAL A 32 10.60 -1.49 -5.62
CA VAL A 32 10.62 -0.04 -5.87
C VAL A 32 11.79 0.31 -6.82
N GLU A 33 12.90 -0.44 -6.73
CA GLU A 33 14.05 -0.30 -7.62
C GLU A 33 13.67 -0.56 -9.08
N ASP A 34 12.75 -1.48 -9.34
CA ASP A 34 12.26 -1.75 -10.69
C ASP A 34 11.50 -0.55 -11.24
N ILE A 35 10.71 0.14 -10.42
CA ILE A 35 10.03 1.39 -10.80
C ILE A 35 11.05 2.45 -11.25
N TYR A 36 12.14 2.63 -10.51
CA TYR A 36 13.17 3.61 -10.88
C TYR A 36 13.94 3.27 -12.16
N LYS A 37 14.00 1.99 -12.55
CA LYS A 37 14.66 1.56 -13.79
C LYS A 37 13.77 1.72 -15.02
N ILE A 38 12.45 1.84 -14.83
CA ILE A 38 11.50 1.96 -15.92
C ILE A 38 11.69 3.30 -16.63
N ARG A 39 11.73 3.26 -17.97
CA ARG A 39 11.80 4.45 -18.81
C ARG A 39 10.46 4.69 -19.49
N VAL A 40 9.90 5.88 -19.25
CA VAL A 40 8.75 6.36 -20.01
C VAL A 40 9.22 6.74 -21.42
N PRO A 41 8.61 6.20 -22.49
CA PRO A 41 8.96 6.57 -23.86
C PRO A 41 8.79 8.09 -24.07
N PRO A 42 9.68 8.77 -24.82
CA PRO A 42 9.61 10.23 -24.99
C PRO A 42 8.30 10.77 -25.57
N ALA A 43 7.59 9.94 -26.33
CA ALA A 43 6.28 10.27 -26.92
C ALA A 43 5.10 10.10 -25.94
N ARG A 44 5.34 9.63 -24.71
CA ARG A 44 4.33 9.43 -23.67
C ARG A 44 4.73 10.20 -22.41
N HIS A 45 3.74 10.63 -21.63
CA HIS A 45 3.95 11.33 -20.36
C HIS A 45 3.86 10.42 -19.13
N SER A 46 3.38 9.19 -19.30
CA SER A 46 3.18 8.22 -18.24
C SER A 46 3.27 6.78 -18.78
N LEU A 47 3.32 5.83 -17.86
CA LEU A 47 3.12 4.41 -18.14
C LEU A 47 1.89 3.93 -17.38
N GLU A 48 1.14 3.05 -18.03
CA GLU A 48 -0.02 2.40 -17.46
C GLU A 48 0.38 0.99 -17.03
N PHE A 49 -0.04 0.62 -15.82
CA PHE A 49 0.14 -0.73 -15.28
C PHE A 49 -1.23 -1.35 -15.10
N ASP A 50 -1.43 -2.48 -15.77
CA ASP A 50 -2.63 -3.29 -15.60
C ASP A 50 -2.50 -4.17 -14.37
N TRP A 51 -3.58 -4.30 -13.61
CA TRP A 51 -3.70 -5.28 -12.55
C TRP A 51 -3.76 -6.69 -13.14
N SER A 52 -3.17 -7.66 -12.44
CA SER A 52 -3.37 -9.07 -12.75
C SER A 52 -4.83 -9.45 -12.56
N GLU A 53 -5.36 -10.32 -13.42
CA GLU A 53 -6.75 -10.79 -13.31
C GLU A 53 -6.97 -11.58 -12.01
N ASP A 54 -5.93 -12.26 -11.53
CA ASP A 54 -5.96 -13.09 -10.33
C ASP A 54 -6.14 -12.28 -9.03
N VAL A 55 -5.94 -10.96 -9.07
CA VAL A 55 -5.96 -10.09 -7.88
C VAL A 55 -7.10 -9.07 -7.88
N LEU A 56 -7.93 -9.02 -8.92
CA LEU A 56 -8.99 -8.01 -9.06
C LEU A 56 -10.01 -8.04 -7.92
N ASP A 57 -10.30 -9.23 -7.40
CA ASP A 57 -11.23 -9.43 -6.27
C ASP A 57 -10.54 -9.46 -4.90
N ILE A 58 -9.22 -9.26 -4.86
CA ILE A 58 -8.43 -9.29 -3.64
C ILE A 58 -8.27 -7.85 -3.12
N PRO A 59 -8.70 -7.54 -1.88
CA PRO A 59 -8.47 -6.22 -1.31
C PRO A 59 -6.98 -5.94 -1.19
N VAL A 60 -6.52 -4.73 -1.54
CA VAL A 60 -5.11 -4.35 -1.32
C VAL A 60 -4.81 -4.20 0.18
N PHE A 61 -5.67 -3.49 0.90
CA PHE A 61 -5.54 -3.33 2.35
C PHE A 61 -6.24 -4.47 3.09
N ARG A 62 -5.46 -5.48 3.48
CA ARG A 62 -5.98 -6.71 4.09
C ARG A 62 -5.86 -6.70 5.61
N ARG A 63 -6.85 -7.31 6.26
CA ARG A 63 -6.86 -7.44 7.72
C ARG A 63 -5.65 -8.28 8.16
N PRO A 64 -4.90 -7.86 9.18
CA PRO A 64 -3.89 -8.74 9.76
C PRO A 64 -4.59 -9.88 10.53
N GLU A 65 -4.15 -11.10 10.28
CA GLU A 65 -4.60 -12.30 10.96
C GLU A 65 -3.42 -12.91 11.73
N SER A 66 -3.66 -13.25 12.99
CA SER A 66 -2.73 -14.04 13.79
C SER A 66 -3.28 -15.46 13.85
N THR A 67 -2.72 -16.33 13.02
CA THR A 67 -3.09 -17.74 12.98
C THR A 67 -1.94 -18.55 13.55
N SER A 68 -2.18 -19.19 14.70
CA SER A 68 -1.25 -20.16 15.29
C SER A 68 0.16 -19.60 15.55
N GLY A 69 0.28 -18.31 15.89
CA GLY A 69 1.56 -17.64 16.16
C GLY A 69 2.25 -17.01 14.96
N ASN A 70 1.75 -17.25 13.73
CA ASN A 70 2.20 -16.53 12.55
C ASN A 70 1.34 -15.29 12.34
N ILE A 71 2.00 -14.14 12.20
CA ILE A 71 1.38 -12.87 11.82
C ILE A 71 1.36 -12.83 10.29
N GLY A 72 0.17 -12.82 9.69
CA GLY A 72 -0.04 -12.70 8.26
C GLY A 72 -1.16 -11.72 7.93
N THR A 73 -1.49 -11.61 6.64
CA THR A 73 -2.67 -10.89 6.16
C THR A 73 -3.73 -11.87 5.70
N SER A 74 -4.99 -11.53 5.96
CA SER A 74 -6.14 -12.27 5.46
C SER A 74 -6.10 -12.30 3.93
N PRO A 75 -6.33 -13.44 3.28
CA PRO A 75 -6.30 -13.51 1.81
C PRO A 75 -7.44 -12.71 1.16
N THR A 76 -8.58 -12.53 1.85
CA THR A 76 -9.81 -11.99 1.25
C THR A 76 -10.48 -10.91 2.09
N GLN A 77 -10.13 -10.76 3.37
CA GLN A 77 -10.83 -9.80 4.23
C GLN A 77 -10.18 -8.43 4.19
N PRO A 78 -10.93 -7.38 3.78
CA PRO A 78 -10.42 -6.02 3.86
C PRO A 78 -10.23 -5.59 5.31
N ILE A 79 -9.26 -4.70 5.52
CA ILE A 79 -9.12 -4.00 6.79
C ILE A 79 -10.29 -3.02 6.98
N ARG A 80 -10.75 -2.86 8.22
CA ARG A 80 -11.73 -1.81 8.54
C ARG A 80 -11.01 -0.46 8.59
N TYR A 81 -11.66 0.59 8.10
CA TYR A 81 -11.10 1.95 8.11
C TYR A 81 -10.60 2.40 9.49
N GLN A 82 -11.38 2.15 10.56
CA GLN A 82 -10.96 2.48 11.93
C GLN A 82 -9.69 1.73 12.36
N THR A 83 -9.51 0.48 11.90
CA THR A 83 -8.31 -0.31 12.17
C THR A 83 -7.13 0.25 11.38
N TYR A 84 -7.33 0.64 10.12
CA TYR A 84 -6.32 1.28 9.28
C TYR A 84 -5.79 2.57 9.91
N ILE A 85 -6.68 3.51 10.28
CA ILE A 85 -6.27 4.77 10.92
C ILE A 85 -5.49 4.51 12.22
N ARG A 86 -5.93 3.54 13.03
CA ARG A 86 -5.20 3.17 14.25
C ARG A 86 -3.78 2.67 13.95
N TYR A 87 -3.59 1.90 12.88
CA TYR A 87 -2.26 1.43 12.48
C TYR A 87 -1.39 2.55 11.91
N LEU A 88 -1.95 3.43 11.09
CA LEU A 88 -1.22 4.62 10.64
C LEU A 88 -0.75 5.49 11.82
N GLN A 89 -1.63 5.75 12.79
CA GLN A 89 -1.27 6.52 13.99
C GLN A 89 -0.13 5.85 14.77
N ARG A 90 -0.21 4.54 14.99
CA ARG A 90 0.86 3.79 15.68
C ARG A 90 2.16 3.80 14.90
N LEU A 91 2.09 3.63 13.58
CA LEU A 91 3.25 3.69 12.70
C LEU A 91 3.93 5.05 12.81
N GLY A 92 3.17 6.14 12.72
CA GLY A 92 3.68 7.49 12.89
C GLY A 92 4.38 7.71 14.23
N ILE A 93 3.76 7.26 15.33
CA ILE A 93 4.39 7.36 16.67
C ILE A 93 5.73 6.61 16.72
N VAL A 94 5.77 5.35 16.26
CA VAL A 94 6.98 4.50 16.34
C VAL A 94 8.09 4.99 15.41
N SER A 95 7.74 5.59 14.28
CA SER A 95 8.69 6.14 13.31
C SER A 95 9.13 7.57 13.63
N GLY A 96 8.65 8.17 14.72
CA GLY A 96 8.98 9.54 15.11
C GLY A 96 8.19 10.62 14.35
N PHE A 97 7.31 10.23 13.44
CA PHE A 97 6.36 11.10 12.75
C PHE A 97 5.08 11.23 13.58
N MET A 98 5.22 11.83 14.76
CA MET A 98 4.11 12.11 15.68
C MET A 98 3.27 13.26 15.14
N GLN A 99 2.63 13.02 14.00
CA GLN A 99 1.66 13.97 13.48
C GLN A 99 0.45 13.94 14.37
N ILE A 100 0.14 15.10 14.95
CA ILE A 100 -1.06 15.31 15.72
C ILE A 100 -2.22 15.31 14.73
N LEU A 101 -2.73 14.12 14.41
CA LEU A 101 -4.05 13.96 13.81
C LEU A 101 -5.11 14.22 14.91
N THR A 102 -5.15 15.45 15.41
CA THR A 102 -6.23 15.91 16.29
C THR A 102 -7.46 16.20 15.45
N SER A 103 -8.52 15.45 15.80
CA SER A 103 -9.96 15.68 15.58
C SER A 103 -10.48 15.73 14.15
#